data_AF-A0A8C0HD69-F1
#
_entry.id   AF-A0A8C0HD69-F1
#
_cell.length_a   1.000
_cell.length_b   1.000
_cell.length_c   1.000
_cell.angle_alpha   90.00
_cell.angle_beta   90.00
_cell.angle_gamma   90.00
#
_symmetry.space_group_name_H-M   'P 1'
#
loop_
_entity.id
_entity.type
_entity.pdbx_description
1 polymer ?
#
loop_
_entity_poly.entity_id
_entity_poly.type
_entity_poly.pdbx_seq_one_letter_code
_entity_poly.pdbx_strand_id
1 'polypeptide(L)'
;MAPKRKAPTSSGAQLKKQQCVPTLEEKLAVLDLLRDGMSIANVARKYSHNESSIHTIKIRETEICQAVTSSAPVTAKVTSQVRDKTLVKTKKALNVWLEDMNCKHVPINGNTLREKVLSIYALFKPPTEEG
;
A
#
# COMPACT_ATOMS: atom_id res chain seq x y z
N MET A 1 -57.50 46.31 -11.24
CA MET A 1 -56.08 46.23 -10.81
C MET A 1 -55.68 44.77 -10.77
N ALA A 2 -54.72 44.35 -11.60
CA ALA A 2 -54.33 42.94 -11.80
C ALA A 2 -53.26 42.47 -10.78
N PRO A 3 -53.20 41.17 -10.44
CA PRO A 3 -52.18 40.62 -9.55
C PRO A 3 -50.94 40.18 -10.33
N LYS A 4 -49.75 40.65 -9.92
CA LYS A 4 -48.46 40.20 -10.48
C LYS A 4 -47.92 39.00 -9.69
N ARG A 5 -47.87 37.83 -10.34
CA ARG A 5 -47.05 36.67 -9.91
C ARG A 5 -45.57 36.96 -10.14
N LYS A 6 -44.68 36.53 -9.23
CA LYS A 6 -43.32 36.05 -9.55
C LYS A 6 -42.94 34.84 -8.70
N ALA A 7 -42.13 34.00 -9.33
CA ALA A 7 -41.84 32.57 -9.18
C ALA A 7 -41.25 32.11 -7.83
N PRO A 8 -41.29 30.79 -7.54
CA PRO A 8 -40.82 30.20 -6.30
C PRO A 8 -39.30 30.25 -6.21
N THR A 9 -38.78 30.79 -5.11
CA THR A 9 -37.37 30.65 -4.74
C THR A 9 -37.07 29.18 -4.52
N SER A 10 -36.31 28.63 -5.47
CA SER A 10 -35.75 27.30 -5.51
C SER A 10 -35.28 26.83 -4.13
N SER A 11 -35.76 25.64 -3.76
CA SER A 11 -35.26 24.81 -2.68
C SER A 11 -33.74 24.68 -2.75
N GLY A 12 -33.05 25.44 -1.89
CA GLY A 12 -31.67 25.18 -1.54
C GLY A 12 -31.67 24.21 -0.37
N ALA A 13 -32.02 22.95 -0.63
CA ALA A 13 -31.74 21.87 0.31
C ALA A 13 -30.22 21.86 0.53
N GLN A 14 -29.76 22.51 1.60
CA GLN A 14 -28.44 22.26 2.14
C GLN A 14 -28.45 20.81 2.62
N LEU A 15 -28.11 19.91 1.71
CA LEU A 15 -27.63 18.58 2.04
C LEU A 15 -26.44 18.81 2.95
N LYS A 16 -26.72 18.62 4.25
CA LYS A 16 -25.77 18.59 5.34
C LYS A 16 -24.58 17.79 4.85
N LYS A 17 -23.48 18.49 4.49
CA LYS A 17 -22.31 17.88 3.85
C LYS A 17 -21.88 16.74 4.74
N GLN A 18 -22.09 15.51 4.26
CA GLN A 18 -21.63 14.33 4.97
C GLN A 18 -20.13 14.51 5.15
N GLN A 19 -19.68 14.55 6.40
CA GLN A 19 -18.29 14.71 6.73
C GLN A 19 -17.59 13.41 6.34
N CYS A 20 -17.21 13.30 5.07
CA CYS A 20 -16.43 12.20 4.55
C CYS A 20 -15.03 12.40 5.12
N VAL A 21 -14.64 11.51 6.04
CA VAL A 21 -13.28 11.50 6.59
C VAL A 21 -12.36 11.13 5.42
N PRO A 22 -11.44 12.02 5.00
CA PRO A 22 -10.59 11.74 3.85
C PRO A 22 -9.70 10.54 4.16
N THR A 23 -9.65 9.62 3.21
CA THR A 23 -8.76 8.44 3.24
C THR A 23 -7.30 8.89 3.18
N LEU A 24 -6.39 7.99 3.54
CA LEU A 24 -4.95 8.29 3.53
C LEU A 24 -4.44 8.60 2.12
N GLU A 25 -5.00 7.94 1.10
CA GLU A 25 -4.69 8.17 -0.31
C GLU A 25 -5.18 9.54 -0.80
N GLU A 26 -6.39 9.95 -0.43
CA GLU A 26 -6.92 11.28 -0.78
C GLU A 26 -6.08 12.41 -0.15
N LYS A 27 -5.59 12.20 1.08
CA LYS A 27 -4.69 13.16 1.75
C LYS A 27 -3.35 13.30 1.01
N LEU A 28 -2.79 12.21 0.48
CA LEU A 28 -1.58 12.25 -0.35
C LEU A 28 -1.82 13.02 -1.65
N ALA A 29 -2.92 12.72 -2.35
CA ALA A 29 -3.26 13.41 -3.59
C ALA A 29 -3.50 14.93 -3.38
N VAL A 30 -4.03 15.32 -2.22
CA VAL A 30 -4.12 16.74 -1.81
C VAL A 30 -2.74 17.35 -1.62
N LEU A 31 -1.80 16.65 -0.96
CA LEU A 31 -0.44 17.13 -0.74
C LEU A 31 0.34 17.29 -2.06
N ASP A 32 0.20 16.33 -2.98
CA ASP A 32 0.85 16.39 -4.30
C ASP A 32 0.40 17.61 -5.10
N LEU A 33 -0.91 17.89 -5.14
CA LEU A 33 -1.43 19.06 -5.85
C LEU A 33 -1.01 20.40 -5.21
N LEU A 34 -0.82 20.43 -3.89
CA LEU A 34 -0.25 21.59 -3.20
C LEU A 34 1.24 21.77 -3.53
N ARG A 35 1.99 20.68 -3.72
CA ARG A 35 3.40 20.70 -4.16
C ARG A 35 3.53 21.14 -5.62
N ASP A 36 2.58 20.74 -6.47
CA ASP A 36 2.48 21.20 -7.88
C ASP A 36 2.11 22.69 -8.01
N GLY A 37 1.87 23.39 -6.89
CA GLY A 37 1.63 24.82 -6.86
C GLY A 37 0.15 25.23 -6.96
N MET A 38 -0.80 24.30 -6.82
CA MET A 38 -2.22 24.69 -6.74
C MET A 38 -2.52 25.43 -5.44
N SER A 39 -3.42 26.42 -5.53
CA SER A 39 -3.90 27.13 -4.36
C SER A 39 -4.81 26.25 -3.49
N ILE A 40 -4.78 26.48 -2.18
CA ILE A 40 -5.59 25.76 -1.19
C ILE A 40 -7.08 25.81 -1.54
N ALA A 41 -7.57 26.96 -1.99
CA ALA A 41 -8.96 27.14 -2.40
C ALA A 41 -9.35 26.27 -3.62
N ASN A 42 -8.43 26.13 -4.60
CA ASN A 42 -8.68 25.28 -5.76
C ASN A 42 -8.67 23.80 -5.38
N VAL A 43 -7.77 23.38 -4.50
CA VAL A 43 -7.73 21.99 -3.99
C VAL A 43 -8.96 21.68 -3.14
N ALA A 44 -9.39 22.60 -2.28
CA ALA A 44 -10.61 22.48 -1.47
C ALA A 44 -11.85 22.30 -2.36
N ARG A 45 -11.98 23.09 -3.43
CA ARG A 45 -13.07 22.94 -4.41
C ARG A 45 -13.01 21.60 -5.14
N LYS A 46 -11.81 21.17 -5.57
CA LYS A 46 -11.62 19.91 -6.31
C LYS A 46 -12.08 18.68 -5.52
N TYR A 47 -11.74 18.63 -4.23
CA TYR A 47 -12.13 17.51 -3.35
C TYR A 47 -13.40 17.78 -2.52
N SER A 48 -14.09 18.90 -2.77
CA SER A 48 -15.26 19.34 -1.98
C SER A 48 -15.01 19.39 -0.47
N HIS A 49 -13.77 19.60 -0.06
CA HIS A 49 -13.35 19.72 1.33
C HIS A 49 -13.35 21.19 1.78
N ASN A 50 -13.39 21.40 3.10
CA ASN A 50 -13.25 22.74 3.65
C ASN A 50 -11.78 23.17 3.56
N GLU A 51 -11.52 24.45 3.30
CA GLU A 51 -10.15 24.99 3.25
C GLU A 51 -9.38 24.74 4.55
N SER A 52 -10.07 24.79 5.69
CA SER A 52 -9.49 24.44 7.00
C SER A 52 -9.03 22.99 7.08
N SER A 53 -9.74 22.07 6.44
CA SER A 53 -9.34 20.65 6.34
C SER A 53 -8.09 20.51 5.47
N ILE A 54 -8.02 21.20 4.33
CA ILE A 54 -6.84 21.20 3.46
C ILE A 54 -5.62 21.79 4.20
N HIS A 55 -5.81 22.87 4.96
CA HIS A 55 -4.75 23.46 5.78
C HIS A 55 -4.24 22.47 6.85
N THR A 56 -5.14 21.74 7.49
CA THR A 56 -4.79 20.71 8.49
C THR A 56 -4.03 19.55 7.85
N ILE A 57 -4.42 19.11 6.64
CA ILE A 57 -3.70 18.10 5.87
C ILE A 57 -2.28 18.56 5.56
N LYS A 58 -2.11 19.82 5.13
CA LYS A 58 -0.80 20.41 4.85
C LYS A 58 0.10 20.45 6.10
N ILE A 59 -0.43 20.84 7.26
CA ILE A 59 0.34 20.84 8.51
C ILE A 59 0.79 19.43 8.90
N ARG A 60 -0.09 18.44 8.72
CA ARG A 60 0.15 17.04 9.10
C ARG A 60 0.81 16.21 8.00
N GLU A 61 1.44 16.85 7.02
CA GLU A 61 2.11 16.19 5.90
C GLU A 61 3.08 15.09 6.37
N THR A 62 3.91 15.38 7.37
CA THR A 62 4.89 14.44 7.93
C THR A 62 4.24 13.22 8.57
N GLU A 63 3.19 13.42 9.37
CA GLU A 63 2.42 12.35 10.02
C GLU A 63 1.74 11.46 8.96
N ILE A 64 1.17 12.06 7.92
CA ILE A 64 0.51 11.36 6.81
C ILE A 64 1.54 10.51 6.05
N CYS A 65 2.69 11.06 5.69
CA CYS A 65 3.77 10.34 5.03
C CYS A 65 4.33 9.19 5.88
N GLN A 66 4.43 9.37 7.20
CA GLN A 66 4.86 8.32 8.11
C GLN A 66 3.82 7.20 8.22
N ALA A 67 2.54 7.53 8.31
CA ALA A 67 1.45 6.56 8.33
C ALA A 67 1.48 5.68 7.08
N VAL A 68 1.69 6.28 5.90
CA VAL A 68 1.83 5.57 4.62
C VAL A 68 3.04 4.65 4.62
N THR A 69 4.19 5.14 5.11
CA THR A 69 5.43 4.35 5.18
C THR A 69 5.32 3.18 6.14
N SER A 70 4.50 3.32 7.19
CA SER A 70 4.27 2.30 8.22
C SER A 70 3.20 1.29 7.79
N SER A 71 2.23 1.71 6.97
CA SER A 71 1.19 0.84 6.40
C SER A 71 1.65 0.13 5.12
N ALA A 72 2.70 0.62 4.45
CA ALA A 72 3.27 -0.04 3.28
C ALA A 72 3.73 -1.46 3.67
N PRO A 73 3.33 -2.50 2.92
CA PRO A 73 3.66 -3.87 3.26
C PRO A 73 5.19 -4.01 3.31
N VAL A 74 5.67 -4.48 4.47
CA VAL A 74 7.07 -4.72 4.83
C VAL A 74 7.81 -5.62 3.81
N THR A 75 7.09 -6.20 2.85
CA THR A 75 7.63 -6.99 1.73
C THR A 75 8.63 -6.22 0.84
N ALA A 76 8.57 -4.90 0.75
CA ALA A 76 9.55 -4.11 -0.04
C ALA A 76 10.89 -3.87 0.70
N LYS A 77 10.91 -3.85 2.05
CA LYS A 77 12.13 -3.63 2.85
C LYS A 77 12.96 -4.90 3.08
N VAL A 78 12.47 -6.08 2.72
CA VAL A 78 13.12 -7.40 2.96
C VAL A 78 14.11 -7.79 1.83
N THR A 79 14.55 -6.83 1.03
CA THR A 79 15.52 -7.06 -0.06
C THR A 79 16.94 -6.62 0.30
N SER A 80 17.14 -5.83 1.36
CA SER A 80 18.46 -5.36 1.79
C SER A 80 19.11 -6.22 2.87
N GLN A 81 18.39 -7.16 3.49
CA GLN A 81 19.03 -8.17 4.32
C GLN A 81 19.85 -9.03 3.36
N VAL A 82 21.19 -8.97 3.48
CA VAL A 82 22.17 -9.77 2.73
C VAL A 82 21.67 -11.21 2.74
N ARG A 83 20.93 -11.61 1.71
CA ARG A 83 20.35 -12.95 1.68
C ARG A 83 21.52 -13.88 1.56
N ASP A 84 21.65 -14.79 2.52
CA ASP A 84 22.63 -15.86 2.45
C ASP A 84 22.52 -16.50 1.06
N LYS A 85 23.63 -16.44 0.31
CA LYS A 85 23.71 -16.95 -1.07
C LYS A 85 23.29 -18.43 -1.11
N THR A 86 23.56 -19.16 -0.04
CA THR A 86 23.15 -20.55 0.18
C THR A 86 21.63 -20.65 0.24
N LEU A 87 20.98 -19.83 1.07
CA LEU A 87 19.52 -19.82 1.21
C LEU A 87 18.80 -19.47 -0.10
N VAL A 88 19.35 -18.52 -0.88
CA VAL A 88 18.80 -18.17 -2.20
C VAL A 88 18.88 -19.33 -3.17
N LYS A 89 20.02 -20.04 -3.22
CA LYS A 89 20.20 -21.25 -4.05
C LYS A 89 19.24 -22.37 -3.62
N THR A 90 19.12 -22.60 -2.30
CA THR A 90 18.20 -23.59 -1.75
C THR A 90 16.76 -23.30 -2.13
N LYS A 91 16.29 -22.05 -1.99
CA LYS A 91 14.93 -21.66 -2.35
C LYS A 91 14.65 -21.88 -3.84
N LYS A 92 15.59 -21.54 -4.72
CA LYS A 92 15.44 -21.76 -6.17
C LYS A 92 15.35 -23.23 -6.52
N ALA A 93 16.26 -24.05 -5.99
CA ALA A 93 16.25 -25.50 -6.24
C ALA A 93 15.00 -26.18 -5.68
N LEU A 94 14.52 -25.72 -4.52
CA LEU A 94 13.26 -26.20 -3.94
C LEU A 94 12.05 -25.88 -4.83
N ASN A 95 12.01 -24.67 -5.43
CA ASN A 95 10.91 -24.29 -6.32
C ASN A 95 10.85 -25.22 -7.54
N VAL A 96 11.99 -25.46 -8.18
CA VAL A 96 12.09 -26.38 -9.33
C VAL A 96 11.63 -27.79 -8.95
N TRP A 97 12.02 -28.27 -7.76
CA TRP A 97 11.55 -29.57 -7.28
C TRP A 97 10.04 -29.58 -6.99
N LEU A 98 9.49 -28.51 -6.44
CA LEU A 98 8.05 -28.40 -6.17
C LEU A 98 7.25 -28.40 -7.47
N GLU A 99 7.73 -27.71 -8.51
CA GLU A 99 7.13 -27.70 -9.84
C GLU A 99 7.14 -29.12 -10.46
N ASP A 100 8.26 -29.85 -10.34
CA ASP A 100 8.36 -31.24 -10.79
C ASP A 100 7.37 -32.17 -10.06
N MET A 101 7.22 -32.02 -8.74
CA MET A 101 6.25 -32.78 -7.96
C MET A 101 4.80 -32.44 -8.30
N ASN A 102 4.52 -31.17 -8.58
CA ASN A 102 3.20 -30.71 -9.02
C ASN A 102 2.86 -31.29 -10.40
N CYS A 103 3.82 -31.31 -11.34
CA CYS A 103 3.65 -31.96 -12.65
C CYS A 103 3.41 -33.48 -12.53
N LYS A 104 4.03 -34.13 -11.53
CA LYS A 104 3.86 -35.57 -11.27
C LYS A 104 2.63 -35.90 -10.42
N HIS A 105 1.83 -34.90 -10.04
CA HIS A 105 0.68 -35.03 -9.15
C HIS A 105 1.00 -35.74 -7.82
N VAL A 106 2.23 -35.57 -7.32
CA VAL A 106 2.65 -36.16 -6.05
C VAL A 106 2.23 -35.24 -4.90
N PRO A 107 1.40 -35.70 -3.96
CA PRO A 107 1.02 -34.89 -2.80
C PRO A 107 2.23 -34.69 -1.90
N ILE A 108 2.62 -33.43 -1.68
CA ILE A 108 3.73 -33.06 -0.81
C ILE A 108 3.16 -32.68 0.55
N ASN A 109 3.59 -33.41 1.59
CA ASN A 109 3.32 -33.03 2.97
C ASN A 109 4.40 -32.06 3.49
N GLY A 110 4.09 -31.34 4.57
CA GLY A 110 5.01 -30.37 5.16
C GLY A 110 6.33 -30.97 5.66
N ASN A 111 6.35 -32.25 6.06
CA ASN A 111 7.56 -32.92 6.55
C ASN A 111 8.52 -33.24 5.39
N THR A 112 8.01 -33.83 4.31
CA THR A 112 8.76 -34.10 3.08
C THR A 112 9.32 -32.81 2.49
N LEU A 113 8.57 -31.71 2.57
CA LEU A 113 9.07 -30.39 2.16
C LEU A 113 10.27 -29.96 3.02
N ARG A 114 10.18 -30.07 4.35
CA ARG A 114 11.26 -29.72 5.29
C ARG A 114 12.50 -30.59 5.08
N GLU A 115 12.32 -31.90 4.94
CA GLU A 115 13.41 -32.84 4.65
C GLU A 115 14.12 -32.48 3.34
N LYS A 116 13.34 -32.16 2.30
CA LYS A 116 13.91 -31.74 1.02
C LYS A 116 14.67 -30.43 1.13
N VAL A 117 14.15 -29.45 1.86
CA VAL A 117 14.84 -28.18 2.14
C VAL A 117 16.20 -28.44 2.81
N LEU A 118 16.23 -29.29 3.84
CA LEU A 118 17.46 -29.62 4.56
C LEU A 118 18.48 -30.33 3.67
N SER A 119 18.03 -31.28 2.86
CA SER A 119 18.88 -32.00 1.89
C SER A 119 19.50 -31.05 0.85
N ILE A 120 18.70 -30.14 0.28
CA ILE A 120 19.18 -29.14 -0.69
C ILE A 120 20.12 -28.13 0.00
N TYR A 121 19.81 -27.73 1.23
CA TYR A 121 20.67 -26.81 1.97
C TYR A 121 22.03 -27.43 2.29
N ALA A 122 22.07 -28.70 2.71
CA ALA A 122 23.32 -29.43 2.95
C ALA A 122 24.19 -29.53 1.69
N LEU A 123 23.57 -29.68 0.51
CA LEU A 123 24.29 -29.69 -0.78
C LEU A 123 24.95 -28.35 -1.11
N PHE A 124 24.33 -27.23 -0.72
CA PHE A 124 24.87 -25.90 -0.98
C PHE A 124 25.70 -25.33 0.18
N LYS A 125 25.70 -25.99 1.33
CA LYS A 125 26.52 -25.61 2.47
C LYS A 125 27.99 -25.81 2.07
N PRO A 126 28.84 -24.78 2.14
CA PRO A 126 30.27 -24.96 1.89
C PRO A 126 30.84 -25.93 2.95
N PRO A 127 31.84 -26.77 2.60
CA PRO A 127 32.60 -27.47 3.60
C PRO A 127 33.23 -26.40 4.49
N THR A 128 32.81 -26.37 5.76
CA THR A 128 33.53 -25.61 6.76
C THR A 128 34.89 -26.31 6.89
N GLU A 129 35.94 -25.72 6.33
CA GLU A 129 37.32 -26.04 6.67
C GLU A 129 37.46 -25.72 8.16
N GLU A 130 37.25 -26.72 9.01
CA GLU A 130 37.55 -26.67 10.44
C GLU A 130 39.09 -26.76 10.53
N GLY A 131 39.74 -25.63 10.75
CA GLY A 131 41.18 -25.49 11.00
C GLY A 131 41.45 -24.91 12.38
#